data_AF-A0A7Y1V5I9-F1
#
_entry.id   AF-A0A7Y1V5I9-F1
#
_cell.length_a   1.000
_cell.length_b   1.000
_cell.length_c   1.000
_cell.angle_alpha   90.00
_cell.angle_beta   90.00
_cell.angle_gamma   90.00
#
_symmetry.space_group_name_H-M   'P 1'
#
loop_
_entity.id
_entity.type
_entity.pdbx_description
1 polymer ?
#
loop_
_entity_poly.entity_id
_entity_poly.type
_entity_poly.pdbx_seq_one_letter_code
_entity_poly.pdbx_strand_id
1 'polypeptide(L)'
;MKTESLLTLFALLFVYSLTAQHSSLDPYGGTLSIEGSKTGFFHLQQIDGRSRLITPDGHAFFVLGINHINACEKELYAAVPDFMTEEVRKKRISNDLQSWKMNTCGYGCPDYLQDDYPYFTAVSFLSNAHYKPKQTFAFDDVFAAEFIENCKNKIREACLIHASNPNLVAYFWTDTPRWDIMISRDRHGEDWVSYIRNLGSESEGKHKYVNFLKYRYQDIDKFNLAYGLHFLDFEQLVDARFDHIDVSHPHILVDDYAFLEIIAEQLYHLLAITFKKYDGNHLLFGEKYIAGDHPDGVLKIAAKYVDAISIQAGPTMGPGPGDGIDEKIFNKIQFDHINNITGKSILVCDHAISFHNPDFPVTLWHQGRDEEAAGNLYQDYLIASASQPYILGYQRCQYIDFYDPQRGLLKQGLVDENGNRHGIYSKAIAQANQRALQIVYGSGK
;
A
#
# COMPACT_ATOMS: atom_id res chain seq x y z
N MET A 1 -59.63 5.43 -60.35
CA MET A 1 -59.01 4.21 -59.79
C MET A 1 -57.78 3.92 -60.65
N LYS A 2 -56.62 4.56 -60.47
CA LYS A 2 -55.63 4.48 -59.37
C LYS A 2 -55.13 3.06 -59.09
N THR A 3 -53.96 2.74 -59.63
CA THR A 3 -52.94 1.89 -59.01
C THR A 3 -51.58 2.54 -59.28
N GLU A 4 -51.09 3.24 -58.25
CA GLU A 4 -49.74 3.82 -58.17
C GLU A 4 -48.80 2.86 -57.42
N SER A 5 -47.51 3.02 -57.74
CA SER A 5 -46.36 2.80 -56.86
C SER A 5 -45.96 1.38 -56.50
N LEU A 6 -45.03 0.84 -57.29
CA LEU A 6 -44.14 -0.26 -56.94
C LEU A 6 -42.74 0.32 -56.74
N LEU A 7 -42.55 1.13 -55.69
CA LEU A 7 -41.28 1.82 -55.44
C LEU A 7 -41.10 2.18 -53.97
N THR A 8 -41.23 1.21 -53.06
CA THR A 8 -40.81 1.39 -51.65
C THR A 8 -40.61 0.07 -50.93
N LEU A 9 -39.63 -0.75 -51.35
CA LEU A 9 -39.22 -1.91 -50.55
C LEU A 9 -37.71 -2.22 -50.63
N PHE A 10 -36.88 -1.20 -50.83
CA PHE A 10 -35.41 -1.33 -50.82
C PHE A 10 -34.70 -0.33 -49.90
N ALA A 11 -35.43 0.33 -48.99
CA ALA A 11 -34.90 1.37 -48.10
C ALA A 11 -35.05 1.07 -46.60
N LEU A 12 -35.20 -0.21 -46.22
CA LEU A 12 -35.47 -0.61 -44.81
C LEU A 12 -34.65 -1.81 -44.32
N LEU A 13 -33.45 -2.01 -44.88
CA LEU A 13 -32.45 -2.96 -44.37
C LEU A 13 -31.09 -2.29 -44.08
N PHE A 14 -31.07 -0.96 -43.94
CA PHE A 14 -29.92 -0.20 -43.43
C PHE A 14 -30.28 0.38 -42.06
N VAL A 15 -30.59 -0.52 -41.11
CA VAL A 15 -30.91 -0.16 -39.73
C VAL A 15 -29.87 -0.84 -38.84
N TYR A 16 -28.94 -0.01 -38.36
CA TYR A 16 -28.01 -0.23 -37.25
C TYR A 16 -27.04 -1.42 -37.35
N SER A 17 -25.96 -1.25 -38.11
CA SER A 17 -24.65 -1.63 -37.58
C SER A 17 -24.16 -0.51 -36.66
N LEU A 18 -24.77 -0.40 -35.48
CA LEU A 18 -24.02 0.09 -34.32
C LEU A 18 -22.94 -0.97 -34.12
N THR A 19 -21.72 -0.68 -34.56
CA THR A 19 -20.56 -1.35 -34.00
C THR A 19 -20.57 -1.01 -32.52
N ALA A 20 -21.22 -1.85 -31.71
CA ALA A 20 -20.94 -1.90 -30.29
C ALA A 20 -19.43 -2.15 -30.24
N GLN A 21 -18.68 -1.11 -29.91
CA GLN A 21 -17.26 -1.22 -29.66
C GLN A 21 -17.17 -2.12 -28.43
N HIS A 22 -17.01 -3.44 -28.66
CA HIS A 22 -16.92 -4.39 -27.56
C HIS A 22 -15.80 -3.89 -26.66
N SER A 23 -16.14 -3.62 -25.39
CA SER A 23 -15.16 -3.22 -24.40
C SER A 23 -14.01 -4.23 -24.43
N SER A 24 -12.78 -3.74 -24.51
CA SER A 24 -11.59 -4.60 -24.40
C SER A 24 -11.31 -5.04 -22.97
N LEU A 25 -12.14 -4.57 -22.03
CA LEU A 25 -12.07 -4.83 -20.61
C LEU A 25 -13.38 -5.47 -20.11
N ASP A 26 -13.27 -6.31 -19.09
CA ASP A 26 -14.40 -6.82 -18.32
C ASP A 26 -14.98 -5.75 -17.37
N PRO A 27 -16.10 -6.02 -16.65
CA PRO A 27 -16.72 -5.07 -15.74
C PRO A 27 -15.82 -4.58 -14.59
N TYR A 28 -14.76 -5.33 -14.27
CA TYR A 28 -13.79 -5.01 -13.22
C TYR A 28 -12.54 -4.32 -13.78
N GLY A 29 -12.50 -4.02 -15.09
CA GLY A 29 -11.36 -3.38 -15.76
C GLY A 29 -10.21 -4.31 -16.14
N GLY A 30 -10.40 -5.63 -16.07
CA GLY A 30 -9.44 -6.64 -16.52
C GLY A 30 -9.45 -6.79 -18.04
N THR A 31 -8.31 -7.05 -18.67
CA THR A 31 -8.22 -7.19 -20.12
C THR A 31 -8.77 -8.53 -20.61
N LEU A 32 -9.70 -8.49 -21.57
CA LEU A 32 -10.23 -9.70 -22.22
C LEU A 32 -9.19 -10.44 -23.09
N SER A 33 -8.00 -9.86 -23.28
CA SER A 33 -6.95 -10.46 -24.10
C SER A 33 -6.15 -11.56 -23.39
N ILE A 34 -6.24 -11.63 -22.06
CA ILE A 34 -5.50 -12.59 -21.23
C ILE A 34 -6.46 -13.19 -20.21
N GLU A 35 -6.83 -14.45 -20.44
CA GLU A 35 -7.73 -15.21 -19.59
C GLU A 35 -6.98 -15.91 -18.44
N GLY A 36 -7.54 -15.84 -17.25
CA GLY A 36 -7.16 -16.59 -16.05
C GLY A 36 -8.36 -17.40 -15.51
N SER A 37 -8.23 -17.92 -14.30
CA SER A 37 -9.36 -18.62 -13.66
C SER A 37 -10.45 -17.65 -13.20
N LYS A 38 -11.72 -18.02 -13.36
CA LYS A 38 -12.86 -17.26 -12.84
C LYS A 38 -13.26 -17.75 -11.45
N THR A 39 -13.03 -16.95 -10.41
CA THR A 39 -13.31 -17.31 -9.00
C THR A 39 -14.43 -16.49 -8.36
N GLY A 40 -14.85 -15.39 -9.00
CA GLY A 40 -15.77 -14.41 -8.41
C GLY A 40 -15.09 -13.38 -7.51
N PHE A 41 -13.77 -13.45 -7.32
CA PHE A 41 -12.98 -12.49 -6.54
C PHE A 41 -11.61 -12.22 -7.19
N PHE A 42 -11.00 -11.09 -6.85
CA PHE A 42 -9.62 -10.83 -7.24
C PHE A 42 -8.67 -11.88 -6.65
N HIS A 43 -7.79 -12.44 -7.46
CA HIS A 43 -6.78 -13.41 -7.02
C HIS A 43 -5.50 -13.30 -7.84
N LEU A 44 -4.45 -14.00 -7.42
CA LEU A 44 -3.16 -14.01 -8.12
C LEU A 44 -3.02 -15.28 -8.97
N GLN A 45 -2.51 -15.13 -10.19
CA GLN A 45 -2.15 -16.23 -11.07
C GLN A 45 -0.85 -15.92 -11.83
N GLN A 46 0.00 -16.94 -12.02
CA GLN A 46 1.14 -16.86 -12.92
C GLN A 46 0.70 -17.19 -14.35
N ILE A 47 0.86 -16.23 -15.27
CA ILE A 47 0.50 -16.39 -16.70
C ILE A 47 1.59 -15.74 -17.54
N ASP A 48 2.13 -16.49 -18.50
CA ASP A 48 3.20 -16.06 -19.41
C ASP A 48 4.45 -15.51 -18.70
N GLY A 49 4.84 -16.16 -17.60
CA GLY A 49 6.03 -15.78 -16.82
C GLY A 49 5.87 -14.48 -16.02
N ARG A 50 4.64 -13.93 -15.92
CA ARG A 50 4.31 -12.76 -15.11
C ARG A 50 3.27 -13.14 -14.06
N SER A 51 3.46 -12.62 -12.84
CA SER A 51 2.41 -12.64 -11.83
C SER A 51 1.36 -11.61 -12.20
N ARG A 52 0.10 -12.03 -12.22
CA ARG A 52 -1.04 -11.18 -12.57
C ARG A 52 -2.06 -11.20 -11.44
N LEU A 53 -2.68 -10.05 -11.21
CA LEU A 53 -4.00 -10.04 -10.61
C LEU A 53 -4.98 -10.52 -11.66
N ILE A 54 -5.95 -11.32 -11.26
CA ILE A 54 -7.04 -11.80 -12.10
C ILE A 54 -8.33 -11.28 -11.49
N THR A 55 -9.18 -10.67 -12.32
CA THR A 55 -10.48 -10.14 -11.89
C THR A 55 -11.43 -11.26 -11.45
N PRO A 56 -12.52 -10.91 -10.75
CA PRO A 56 -13.61 -11.83 -10.47
C PRO A 56 -14.15 -12.60 -11.69
N ASP A 57 -14.11 -11.99 -12.87
CA ASP A 57 -14.56 -12.57 -14.14
C ASP A 57 -13.51 -13.39 -14.88
N GLY A 58 -12.28 -13.46 -14.36
CA GLY A 58 -11.22 -14.33 -14.89
C GLY A 58 -10.33 -13.67 -15.92
N HIS A 59 -10.09 -12.37 -15.84
CA HIS A 59 -9.24 -11.65 -16.80
C HIS A 59 -8.05 -10.97 -16.12
N ALA A 60 -6.93 -10.86 -16.82
CA ALA A 60 -5.75 -10.21 -16.27
C ALA A 60 -5.99 -8.74 -15.93
N PHE A 61 -5.50 -8.33 -14.76
CA PHE A 61 -5.63 -7.00 -14.21
C PHE A 61 -4.27 -6.47 -13.77
N PHE A 62 -4.04 -5.18 -14.00
CA PHE A 62 -2.86 -4.45 -13.59
C PHE A 62 -3.34 -3.16 -12.91
N VAL A 63 -2.93 -2.95 -11.66
CA VAL A 63 -3.42 -1.82 -10.87
C VAL A 63 -2.78 -0.53 -11.38
N LEU A 64 -3.62 0.39 -11.82
CA LEU A 64 -3.27 1.80 -12.05
C LEU A 64 -4.21 2.63 -11.19
N GLY A 65 -3.81 2.79 -9.93
CA GLY A 65 -4.65 3.35 -8.89
C GLY A 65 -4.26 4.76 -8.45
N ILE A 66 -5.17 5.38 -7.70
CA ILE A 66 -4.93 6.66 -7.02
C ILE A 66 -5.41 6.58 -5.57
N ASN A 67 -4.54 6.98 -4.65
CA ASN A 67 -4.79 6.97 -3.21
C ASN A 67 -5.47 8.26 -2.75
N HIS A 68 -6.10 8.19 -1.58
CA HIS A 68 -6.72 9.32 -0.89
C HIS A 68 -7.72 10.10 -1.76
N ILE A 69 -8.57 9.40 -2.51
CA ILE A 69 -9.69 10.04 -3.22
C ILE A 69 -10.60 10.75 -2.21
N ASN A 70 -10.82 10.14 -1.04
CA ASN A 70 -11.58 10.73 0.07
C ASN A 70 -11.03 12.07 0.60
N ALA A 71 -9.83 12.50 0.20
CA ALA A 71 -9.34 13.83 0.55
C ALA A 71 -10.27 14.94 0.02
N CYS A 72 -10.94 14.74 -1.12
CA CYS A 72 -11.89 15.71 -1.67
C CYS A 72 -13.18 15.87 -0.84
N GLU A 73 -13.38 15.05 0.19
CA GLU A 73 -14.56 15.08 1.07
C GLU A 73 -14.33 15.91 2.33
N LYS A 74 -13.10 16.41 2.52
CA LYS A 74 -12.77 17.30 3.64
C LYS A 74 -13.55 18.60 3.53
N GLU A 75 -13.95 19.14 4.67
CA GLU A 75 -14.72 20.39 4.79
C GLU A 75 -14.11 21.56 4.00
N LEU A 76 -12.77 21.61 3.91
CA LEU A 76 -12.08 22.67 3.19
C LEU A 76 -12.38 22.71 1.68
N TYR A 77 -12.87 21.60 1.10
CA TYR A 77 -13.30 21.52 -0.30
C TYR A 77 -14.83 21.53 -0.47
N ALA A 78 -15.61 21.66 0.60
CA ALA A 78 -17.07 21.59 0.54
C ALA A 78 -17.70 22.70 -0.35
N ALA A 79 -16.99 23.82 -0.53
CA ALA A 79 -17.40 24.92 -1.39
C ALA A 79 -17.01 24.75 -2.87
N VAL A 80 -16.19 23.74 -3.21
CA VAL A 80 -15.81 23.47 -4.60
C VAL A 80 -17.02 22.84 -5.31
N PRO A 81 -17.55 23.43 -6.40
CA PRO A 81 -18.80 22.98 -7.04
C PRO A 81 -18.80 21.48 -7.41
N ASP A 82 -17.65 20.99 -7.88
CA ASP A 82 -17.47 19.59 -8.27
C ASP A 82 -17.41 18.62 -7.09
N PHE A 83 -17.32 19.12 -5.86
CA PHE A 83 -17.20 18.33 -4.64
C PHE A 83 -18.38 18.51 -3.64
N MET A 84 -19.38 19.32 -3.98
CA MET A 84 -20.47 19.71 -3.06
C MET A 84 -21.36 18.54 -2.61
N THR A 85 -21.70 17.61 -3.50
CA THR A 85 -22.59 16.48 -3.19
C THR A 85 -21.95 15.16 -3.59
N GLU A 86 -22.42 14.07 -2.99
CA GLU A 86 -21.94 12.72 -3.32
C GLU A 86 -22.12 12.38 -4.81
N GLU A 87 -23.30 12.67 -5.37
CA GLU A 87 -23.60 12.39 -6.79
C GLU A 87 -22.67 13.17 -7.74
N VAL A 88 -22.45 14.46 -7.46
CA VAL A 88 -21.56 15.31 -8.26
C VAL A 88 -20.11 14.84 -8.11
N ARG A 89 -19.66 14.52 -6.89
CA ARG A 89 -18.34 13.93 -6.62
C ARG A 89 -18.13 12.64 -7.38
N LYS A 90 -19.05 11.68 -7.24
CA LYS A 90 -18.99 10.36 -7.90
C LYS A 90 -18.83 10.52 -9.40
N LYS A 91 -19.63 11.40 -10.03
CA LYS A 91 -19.55 11.69 -11.46
C LYS A 91 -18.23 12.36 -11.84
N ARG A 92 -17.78 13.38 -11.09
CA ARG A 92 -16.52 14.08 -11.32
C ARG A 92 -15.33 13.12 -11.25
N ILE A 93 -15.23 12.38 -10.16
CA ILE A 93 -14.13 11.43 -9.91
C ILE A 93 -14.13 10.35 -10.98
N SER A 94 -15.29 9.79 -11.34
CA SER A 94 -15.39 8.79 -12.41
C SER A 94 -14.87 9.32 -13.75
N ASN A 95 -15.23 10.55 -14.13
CA ASN A 95 -14.73 11.18 -15.35
C ASN A 95 -13.20 11.39 -15.27
N ASP A 96 -12.69 11.80 -14.11
CA ASP A 96 -11.28 12.02 -13.88
C ASP A 96 -10.48 10.72 -14.03
N LEU A 97 -10.87 9.65 -13.32
CA LEU A 97 -10.23 8.32 -13.41
C LEU A 97 -10.22 7.79 -14.84
N GLN A 98 -11.35 7.87 -15.55
CA GLN A 98 -11.43 7.44 -16.96
C GLN A 98 -10.52 8.27 -17.88
N SER A 99 -10.46 9.59 -17.66
CA SER A 99 -9.61 10.49 -18.46
C SER A 99 -8.12 10.23 -18.21
N TRP A 100 -7.75 9.85 -16.99
CA TRP A 100 -6.38 9.55 -16.59
C TRP A 100 -5.99 8.09 -16.81
N LYS A 101 -6.87 7.27 -17.38
CA LYS A 101 -6.65 5.82 -17.60
C LYS A 101 -6.30 5.08 -16.30
N MET A 102 -6.92 5.52 -15.20
CA MET A 102 -6.87 4.84 -13.91
C MET A 102 -8.04 3.88 -13.78
N ASN A 103 -7.80 2.72 -13.17
CA ASN A 103 -8.77 1.63 -13.07
C ASN A 103 -8.99 1.16 -11.63
N THR A 104 -8.42 1.84 -10.64
CA THR A 104 -8.50 1.40 -9.25
C THR A 104 -8.59 2.59 -8.30
N CYS A 105 -9.51 2.52 -7.35
CA CYS A 105 -9.49 3.38 -6.18
C CYS A 105 -8.51 2.81 -5.16
N GLY A 106 -7.42 3.51 -4.89
CA GLY A 106 -6.46 3.10 -3.87
C GLY A 106 -7.03 3.20 -2.46
N TYR A 107 -6.18 3.11 -1.44
CA TYR A 107 -6.66 3.27 -0.07
C TYR A 107 -7.24 4.68 0.15
N GLY A 108 -8.31 4.77 0.94
CA GLY A 108 -9.13 5.99 1.01
C GLY A 108 -10.11 6.12 -0.16
N CYS A 109 -10.58 4.99 -0.70
CA CYS A 109 -11.72 4.92 -1.62
C CYS A 109 -13.02 5.30 -0.89
N PRO A 110 -13.74 6.35 -1.31
CA PRO A 110 -15.08 6.65 -0.80
C PRO A 110 -16.07 5.50 -1.03
N ASP A 111 -16.97 5.27 -0.08
CA ASP A 111 -17.92 4.14 -0.10
C ASP A 111 -18.77 4.09 -1.38
N TYR A 112 -19.24 5.25 -1.87
CA TYR A 112 -20.05 5.34 -3.10
C TYR A 112 -19.31 4.98 -4.39
N LEU A 113 -17.98 4.79 -4.36
CA LEU A 113 -17.18 4.31 -5.49
C LEU A 113 -16.87 2.81 -5.40
N GLN A 114 -17.06 2.17 -4.25
CA GLN A 114 -16.65 0.77 -4.01
C GLN A 114 -17.48 -0.24 -4.83
N ASP A 115 -18.67 0.13 -5.29
CA ASP A 115 -19.49 -0.70 -6.18
C ASP A 115 -19.18 -0.51 -7.67
N ASP A 116 -18.49 0.58 -8.02
CA ASP A 116 -18.23 0.98 -9.41
C ASP A 116 -16.79 0.69 -9.85
N TYR A 117 -15.85 0.62 -8.90
CA TYR A 117 -14.42 0.48 -9.18
C TYR A 117 -13.77 -0.58 -8.29
N PRO A 118 -12.82 -1.35 -8.84
CA PRO A 118 -11.87 -2.10 -8.02
C PRO A 118 -11.22 -1.18 -6.99
N TYR A 119 -11.13 -1.62 -5.74
CA TYR A 119 -10.59 -0.80 -4.68
C TYR A 119 -9.72 -1.54 -3.67
N PHE A 120 -8.92 -0.77 -2.93
CA PHE A 120 -8.17 -1.24 -1.78
C PHE A 120 -8.68 -0.54 -0.52
N THR A 121 -8.70 -1.26 0.59
CA THR A 121 -9.02 -0.70 1.91
C THR A 121 -7.89 -0.98 2.89
N ALA A 122 -7.76 -0.15 3.92
CA ALA A 122 -6.69 -0.27 4.91
C ALA A 122 -7.27 -0.39 6.31
N VAL A 123 -6.77 -1.36 7.07
CA VAL A 123 -7.12 -1.55 8.49
C VAL A 123 -5.86 -1.30 9.31
N SER A 124 -5.86 -0.25 10.13
CA SER A 124 -4.69 0.12 10.93
C SER A 124 -4.68 -0.60 12.28
N PHE A 125 -3.65 -1.40 12.53
CA PHE A 125 -3.50 -2.19 13.75
C PHE A 125 -2.49 -1.60 14.73
N LEU A 126 -1.47 -0.92 14.23
CA LEU A 126 -0.34 -0.47 15.04
C LEU A 126 -0.32 1.04 15.27
N SER A 127 0.39 1.41 16.33
CA SER A 127 0.57 2.80 16.72
C SER A 127 1.86 3.44 16.24
N ASN A 128 2.72 2.71 15.53
CA ASN A 128 4.09 3.10 15.16
C ASN A 128 4.27 3.55 13.70
N ALA A 129 3.23 4.08 13.06
CA ALA A 129 3.33 4.62 11.71
C ALA A 129 4.28 5.84 11.67
N HIS A 130 5.21 5.88 10.70
CA HIS A 130 6.27 6.90 10.65
C HIS A 130 5.78 8.35 10.64
N TYR A 131 4.60 8.55 10.06
CA TYR A 131 4.03 9.86 9.80
C TYR A 131 3.34 10.44 11.05
N LYS A 132 3.15 9.62 12.09
CA LYS A 132 2.50 10.05 13.33
C LYS A 132 3.42 10.99 14.12
N PRO A 133 2.84 12.01 14.78
CA PRO A 133 3.59 12.86 15.69
C PRO A 133 4.03 12.06 16.92
N LYS A 134 5.10 12.52 17.60
CA LYS A 134 5.69 11.83 18.76
C LYS A 134 4.67 11.53 19.87
N GLN A 135 3.63 12.35 20.03
CA GLN A 135 2.61 12.19 21.08
C GLN A 135 1.67 10.99 20.84
N THR A 136 1.53 10.53 19.61
CA THR A 136 0.61 9.43 19.24
C THR A 136 1.33 8.25 18.59
N PHE A 137 2.65 8.35 18.42
CA PHE A 137 3.52 7.25 18.05
C PHE A 137 3.79 6.38 19.27
N ALA A 138 3.59 5.08 19.15
CA ALA A 138 3.97 4.10 20.16
C ALA A 138 4.23 2.73 19.53
N PHE A 139 5.11 1.94 20.15
CA PHE A 139 5.20 0.50 19.90
C PHE A 139 4.16 -0.23 20.76
N ASP A 140 3.67 -1.36 20.25
CA ASP A 140 2.59 -2.14 20.88
C ASP A 140 3.12 -3.48 21.42
N ASP A 141 2.63 -3.94 22.57
CA ASP A 141 2.84 -5.32 23.03
C ASP A 141 1.95 -6.28 22.23
N VAL A 142 2.48 -6.81 21.13
CA VAL A 142 1.74 -7.71 20.21
C VAL A 142 1.35 -9.05 20.84
N PHE A 143 1.87 -9.36 22.03
CA PHE A 143 1.57 -10.57 22.78
C PHE A 143 0.46 -10.36 23.81
N ALA A 144 0.15 -9.10 24.15
CA ALA A 144 -0.87 -8.77 25.15
C ALA A 144 -2.26 -9.19 24.69
N ALA A 145 -3.05 -9.74 25.61
CA ALA A 145 -4.40 -10.21 25.33
C ALA A 145 -5.32 -9.10 24.77
N GLU A 146 -5.18 -7.87 25.30
CA GLU A 146 -5.95 -6.71 24.84
C GLU A 146 -5.62 -6.33 23.39
N PHE A 147 -4.34 -6.32 23.01
CA PHE A 147 -3.91 -6.06 21.64
C PHE A 147 -4.49 -7.09 20.67
N ILE A 148 -4.40 -8.37 21.03
CA ILE A 148 -4.92 -9.48 20.24
C ILE A 148 -6.44 -9.32 20.01
N GLU A 149 -7.19 -9.00 21.05
CA GLU A 149 -8.65 -8.85 20.97
C GLU A 149 -9.05 -7.60 20.17
N ASN A 150 -8.34 -6.48 20.34
CA ASN A 150 -8.55 -5.28 19.53
C ASN A 150 -8.33 -5.55 18.04
N CYS A 151 -7.26 -6.27 17.68
CA CYS A 151 -7.01 -6.67 16.29
C CYS A 151 -8.15 -7.52 15.73
N LYS A 152 -8.62 -8.51 16.48
CA LYS A 152 -9.74 -9.37 16.05
C LYS A 152 -11.03 -8.57 15.82
N ASN A 153 -11.33 -7.63 16.70
CA ASN A 153 -12.52 -6.80 16.56
C ASN A 153 -12.46 -5.90 15.33
N LYS A 154 -11.32 -5.22 15.11
CA LYS A 154 -11.09 -4.41 13.90
C LYS A 154 -11.21 -5.24 12.61
N ILE A 155 -10.65 -6.45 12.59
CA ILE A 155 -10.74 -7.35 11.42
C ILE A 155 -12.19 -7.76 11.18
N ARG A 156 -12.91 -8.17 12.22
CA ARG A 156 -14.32 -8.54 12.11
C ARG A 156 -15.15 -7.39 11.54
N GLU A 157 -14.95 -6.17 12.02
CA GLU A 157 -15.65 -4.98 11.53
C GLU A 157 -15.32 -4.69 10.06
N ALA A 158 -14.05 -4.73 9.67
CA ALA A 158 -13.65 -4.53 8.28
C ALA A 158 -14.22 -5.62 7.35
N CYS A 159 -14.23 -6.89 7.77
CA CYS A 159 -14.78 -7.99 6.97
C CYS A 159 -16.32 -7.90 6.86
N LEU A 160 -17.01 -7.41 7.90
CA LEU A 160 -18.46 -7.16 7.83
C LEU A 160 -18.83 -6.14 6.74
N ILE A 161 -17.95 -5.17 6.47
CA ILE A 161 -18.17 -4.14 5.46
C ILE A 161 -17.81 -4.65 4.06
N HIS A 162 -16.66 -5.29 3.91
CA HIS A 162 -16.08 -5.51 2.57
C HIS A 162 -16.09 -6.94 2.06
N ALA A 163 -16.25 -7.97 2.91
CA ALA A 163 -15.97 -9.37 2.51
C ALA A 163 -16.90 -9.93 1.41
N SER A 164 -18.07 -9.32 1.20
CA SER A 164 -19.00 -9.69 0.13
C SER A 164 -18.82 -8.88 -1.15
N ASN A 165 -18.01 -7.83 -1.15
CA ASN A 165 -17.87 -6.94 -2.29
C ASN A 165 -16.76 -7.44 -3.25
N PRO A 166 -17.10 -7.96 -4.44
CA PRO A 166 -16.12 -8.52 -5.37
C PRO A 166 -15.19 -7.47 -5.99
N ASN A 167 -15.48 -6.17 -5.83
CA ASN A 167 -14.57 -5.09 -6.26
C ASN A 167 -13.42 -4.87 -5.27
N LEU A 168 -13.48 -5.40 -4.05
CA LEU A 168 -12.33 -5.32 -3.16
C LEU A 168 -11.19 -6.14 -3.78
N VAL A 169 -10.06 -5.50 -4.03
CA VAL A 169 -8.85 -6.17 -4.56
C VAL A 169 -8.07 -6.80 -3.40
N ALA A 170 -7.80 -6.01 -2.36
CA ALA A 170 -7.05 -6.47 -1.19
C ALA A 170 -7.22 -5.57 0.03
N TYR A 171 -6.95 -6.15 1.21
CA TYR A 171 -6.71 -5.42 2.44
C TYR A 171 -5.23 -5.03 2.57
N PHE A 172 -4.99 -3.76 2.86
CA PHE A 172 -3.77 -3.30 3.50
C PHE A 172 -3.93 -3.31 5.02
N TRP A 173 -2.81 -3.45 5.71
CA TRP A 173 -2.69 -3.25 7.15
C TRP A 173 -2.13 -1.86 7.44
N THR A 174 -1.44 -1.70 8.57
CA THR A 174 -0.90 -0.43 9.02
C THR A 174 -0.13 0.28 7.91
N ASP A 175 -0.44 1.56 7.75
CA ASP A 175 0.27 2.45 6.86
C ASP A 175 1.65 2.75 7.43
N THR A 176 2.70 2.29 6.74
CA THR A 176 4.09 2.68 6.97
C THR A 176 4.58 2.59 8.43
N PRO A 177 4.38 1.43 9.11
CA PRO A 177 4.94 1.18 10.44
C PRO A 177 6.46 1.14 10.41
N ARG A 178 7.09 1.65 11.49
CA ARG A 178 8.54 1.60 11.69
C ARG A 178 8.96 0.20 12.17
N TRP A 179 9.77 -0.49 11.38
CA TRP A 179 10.30 -1.82 11.72
C TRP A 179 11.80 -1.82 11.95
N ASP A 180 12.59 -1.04 11.21
CA ASP A 180 14.04 -1.12 11.34
C ASP A 180 14.50 -0.57 12.70
N ILE A 181 15.29 -1.38 13.41
CA ILE A 181 15.75 -1.06 14.77
C ILE A 181 16.62 0.19 14.78
N MET A 182 17.54 0.33 13.81
CA MET A 182 18.49 1.43 13.80
C MET A 182 17.79 2.74 13.42
N ILE A 183 16.95 2.71 12.39
CA ILE A 183 16.13 3.86 11.99
C ILE A 183 15.18 4.27 13.12
N SER A 184 14.53 3.30 13.78
CA SER A 184 13.63 3.60 14.91
C SER A 184 14.36 4.29 16.05
N ARG A 185 15.53 3.77 16.46
CA ARG A 185 16.35 4.38 17.51
C ARG A 185 16.77 5.80 17.15
N ASP A 186 17.26 6.02 15.93
CA ASP A 186 17.71 7.33 15.47
C ASP A 186 16.57 8.36 15.48
N ARG A 187 15.40 7.98 14.94
CA ARG A 187 14.29 8.92 14.75
C ARG A 187 13.40 9.09 15.99
N HIS A 188 13.26 8.05 16.81
CA HIS A 188 12.30 8.01 17.92
C HIS A 188 12.96 7.83 19.30
N GLY A 189 14.26 7.52 19.36
CA GLY A 189 14.98 7.28 20.62
C GLY A 189 14.73 5.90 21.24
N GLU A 190 13.93 5.07 20.57
CA GLU A 190 13.55 3.72 21.01
C GLU A 190 13.22 2.86 19.77
N ASP A 191 13.27 1.55 19.93
CA ASP A 191 12.80 0.57 18.93
C ASP A 191 11.85 -0.43 19.58
N TRP A 192 11.15 -1.21 18.76
CA TRP A 192 10.13 -2.14 19.23
C TRP A 192 10.67 -3.18 20.23
N VAL A 193 11.89 -3.68 20.04
CA VAL A 193 12.49 -4.67 20.94
C VAL A 193 12.87 -4.01 22.26
N SER A 194 13.46 -2.80 22.21
CA SER A 194 13.73 -1.99 23.40
C SER A 194 12.48 -1.71 24.22
N TYR A 195 11.38 -1.39 23.54
CA TYR A 195 10.07 -1.21 24.17
C TYR A 195 9.65 -2.48 24.92
N ILE A 196 9.56 -3.63 24.22
CA ILE A 196 9.09 -4.90 24.82
C ILE A 196 9.97 -5.34 26.00
N ARG A 197 11.30 -5.27 25.86
CA ARG A 197 12.19 -5.73 26.94
C ARG A 197 12.15 -4.85 28.19
N ASN A 198 11.67 -3.61 28.09
CA ASN A 198 11.55 -2.67 29.21
C ASN A 198 10.14 -2.61 29.82
N LEU A 199 9.20 -3.42 29.32
CA LEU A 199 7.91 -3.61 29.97
C LEU A 199 8.06 -4.30 31.34
N GLY A 200 7.08 -4.08 32.21
CA GLY A 200 7.06 -4.66 33.56
C GLY A 200 6.67 -6.13 33.58
N SER A 201 6.77 -6.76 34.74
CA SER A 201 6.52 -8.19 34.96
C SER A 201 5.08 -8.65 34.70
N GLU A 202 4.13 -7.73 34.58
CA GLU A 202 2.75 -8.03 34.18
C GLU A 202 2.55 -8.17 32.65
N SER A 203 3.54 -7.78 31.83
CA SER A 203 3.42 -7.81 30.35
C SER A 203 3.76 -9.16 29.75
N GLU A 204 2.88 -9.69 28.90
CA GLU A 204 3.13 -10.91 28.14
C GLU A 204 4.34 -10.77 27.20
N GLY A 205 4.57 -9.60 26.62
CA GLY A 205 5.74 -9.30 25.80
C GLY A 205 7.05 -9.41 26.59
N LYS A 206 7.09 -8.89 27.83
CA LYS A 206 8.25 -9.03 28.71
C LYS A 206 8.58 -10.50 28.97
N HIS A 207 7.58 -11.30 29.32
CA HIS A 207 7.73 -12.75 29.49
C HIS A 207 8.19 -13.45 28.21
N LYS A 208 7.72 -13.02 27.04
CA LYS A 208 8.18 -13.55 25.75
C LYS A 208 9.64 -13.23 25.47
N TYR A 209 10.09 -12.03 25.78
CA TYR A 209 11.49 -11.64 25.63
C TYR A 209 12.42 -12.46 26.53
N VAL A 210 12.06 -12.63 27.81
CA VAL A 210 12.85 -13.45 28.75
C VAL A 210 12.92 -14.91 28.30
N ASN A 211 11.80 -15.49 27.85
CA ASN A 211 11.78 -16.85 27.32
C ASN A 211 12.63 -17.02 26.05
N PHE A 212 12.66 -16.01 25.17
CA PHE A 212 13.56 -15.99 24.02
C PHE A 212 15.03 -16.04 24.46
N LEU A 213 15.44 -15.21 25.42
CA LEU A 213 16.81 -15.22 25.93
C LEU A 213 17.16 -16.54 26.61
N LYS A 214 16.26 -17.10 27.40
CA LYS A 214 16.41 -18.42 28.03
C LYS A 214 16.61 -19.51 26.98
N TYR A 215 15.81 -19.52 25.92
CA TYR A 215 15.96 -20.45 24.81
C TYR A 215 17.27 -20.24 24.03
N ARG A 216 17.68 -19.01 23.83
CA ARG A 216 18.85 -18.68 23.02
C ARG A 216 20.17 -19.01 23.73
N TYR A 217 20.28 -18.64 25.00
CA TYR A 217 21.53 -18.77 25.76
C TYR A 217 21.63 -20.08 26.53
N GLN A 218 20.49 -20.67 26.96
CA GLN A 218 20.38 -21.89 27.78
C GLN A 218 21.06 -21.82 29.16
N ASP A 219 21.97 -20.87 29.35
CA ASP A 219 22.85 -20.70 30.49
C ASP A 219 22.94 -19.20 30.81
N ILE A 220 22.63 -18.84 32.05
CA ILE A 220 22.58 -17.45 32.48
C ILE A 220 23.95 -16.77 32.45
N ASP A 221 25.04 -17.52 32.65
CA ASP A 221 26.39 -16.97 32.62
C ASP A 221 26.80 -16.55 31.20
N LYS A 222 26.34 -17.29 30.19
CA LYS A 222 26.55 -16.91 28.78
C LYS A 222 25.77 -15.66 28.41
N PHE A 223 24.53 -15.55 28.88
CA PHE A 223 23.73 -14.34 28.69
C PHE A 223 24.38 -13.13 29.38
N ASN A 224 24.75 -13.29 30.66
CA ASN A 224 25.44 -12.27 31.46
C ASN A 224 26.71 -11.77 30.75
N LEU A 225 27.52 -12.68 30.22
CA LEU A 225 28.72 -12.33 29.45
C LEU A 225 28.38 -11.55 28.18
N ALA A 226 27.37 -11.96 27.43
CA ALA A 226 26.99 -11.33 26.16
C ALA A 226 26.37 -9.93 26.35
N TYR A 227 25.64 -9.72 27.45
CA TYR A 227 24.96 -8.47 27.75
C TYR A 227 25.72 -7.54 28.72
N GLY A 228 26.82 -8.02 29.32
CA GLY A 228 27.57 -7.28 30.35
C GLY A 228 26.78 -7.09 31.65
N LEU A 229 26.00 -8.10 32.04
CA LEU A 229 25.09 -8.10 33.19
C LEU A 229 25.44 -9.20 34.19
N HIS A 230 24.78 -9.19 35.34
CA HIS A 230 25.00 -10.17 36.42
C HIS A 230 23.68 -10.58 37.08
N PHE A 231 23.03 -11.61 36.55
CA PHE A 231 21.85 -12.26 37.13
C PHE A 231 22.16 -13.69 37.58
N LEU A 232 21.45 -14.16 38.60
CA LEU A 232 21.56 -15.52 39.13
C LEU A 232 20.81 -16.55 38.30
N ASP A 233 19.71 -16.14 37.67
CA ASP A 233 18.89 -16.95 36.78
C ASP A 233 18.10 -16.06 35.80
N PHE A 234 17.43 -16.69 34.83
CA PHE A 234 16.63 -15.97 33.83
C PHE A 234 15.34 -15.36 34.42
N GLU A 235 14.82 -15.86 35.54
CA GLU A 235 13.55 -15.39 36.10
C GLU A 235 13.69 -13.96 36.66
N GLN A 236 14.89 -13.61 37.15
CA GLN A 236 15.22 -12.24 37.57
C GLN A 236 15.09 -11.20 36.43
N LEU A 237 15.16 -11.61 35.17
CA LEU A 237 15.06 -10.68 34.04
C LEU A 237 13.65 -10.16 33.84
N VAL A 238 12.62 -10.83 34.39
CA VAL A 238 11.22 -10.44 34.26
C VAL A 238 10.94 -9.09 34.95
N ASP A 239 11.61 -8.83 36.09
CA ASP A 239 11.53 -7.56 36.82
C ASP A 239 12.66 -6.56 36.45
N ALA A 240 13.65 -7.00 35.66
CA ALA A 240 14.79 -6.17 35.29
C ALA A 240 14.45 -5.14 34.21
N ARG A 241 15.07 -3.96 34.31
CA ARG A 241 15.10 -2.97 33.22
C ARG A 241 16.40 -3.08 32.44
N PHE A 242 16.33 -2.81 31.15
CA PHE A 242 17.43 -2.95 30.18
C PHE A 242 17.91 -1.59 29.64
N ASP A 243 17.51 -0.47 30.25
CA ASP A 243 17.83 0.88 29.74
C ASP A 243 19.33 1.21 29.72
N HIS A 244 20.15 0.45 30.43
CA HIS A 244 21.58 0.72 30.60
C HIS A 244 22.50 -0.16 29.75
N ILE A 245 21.94 -1.08 28.95
CA ILE A 245 22.76 -1.92 28.07
C ILE A 245 23.22 -1.13 26.84
N ASP A 246 24.38 -1.47 26.30
CA ASP A 246 24.80 -0.97 24.99
C ASP A 246 24.04 -1.72 23.88
N VAL A 247 22.89 -1.18 23.49
CA VAL A 247 22.02 -1.75 22.45
C VAL A 247 22.68 -1.75 21.06
N SER A 248 23.81 -1.06 20.89
CA SER A 248 24.61 -1.09 19.65
C SER A 248 25.62 -2.24 19.61
N HIS A 249 25.81 -2.94 20.74
CA HIS A 249 26.73 -4.08 20.82
C HIS A 249 26.32 -5.18 19.83
N PRO A 250 27.23 -5.73 19.00
CA PRO A 250 26.87 -6.67 17.93
C PRO A 250 26.07 -7.89 18.38
N HIS A 251 26.38 -8.47 19.55
CA HIS A 251 25.60 -9.58 20.09
C HIS A 251 24.15 -9.19 20.43
N ILE A 252 23.95 -8.02 21.04
CA ILE A 252 22.61 -7.53 21.39
C ILE A 252 21.84 -7.18 20.11
N LEU A 253 22.49 -6.57 19.12
CA LEU A 253 21.83 -6.22 17.86
C LEU A 253 21.34 -7.46 17.09
N VAL A 254 22.14 -8.54 17.05
CA VAL A 254 21.73 -9.81 16.45
C VAL A 254 20.52 -10.39 17.17
N ASP A 255 20.52 -10.33 18.50
CA ASP A 255 19.42 -10.83 19.32
C ASP A 255 18.16 -9.97 19.17
N ASP A 256 18.32 -8.66 19.04
CA ASP A 256 17.22 -7.73 18.82
C ASP A 256 16.55 -8.01 17.47
N TYR A 257 17.30 -8.16 16.36
CA TYR A 257 16.69 -8.53 15.07
C TYR A 257 16.01 -9.91 15.13
N ALA A 258 16.60 -10.89 15.84
CA ALA A 258 15.97 -12.20 16.02
C ALA A 258 14.68 -12.14 16.84
N PHE A 259 14.59 -11.25 17.84
CA PHE A 259 13.36 -11.06 18.60
C PHE A 259 12.32 -10.21 17.83
N LEU A 260 12.77 -9.25 17.02
CA LEU A 260 11.91 -8.50 16.10
C LEU A 260 11.19 -9.45 15.12
N GLU A 261 11.87 -10.49 14.65
CA GLU A 261 11.26 -11.56 13.87
C GLU A 261 10.14 -12.30 14.64
N ILE A 262 10.30 -12.52 15.95
CA ILE A 262 9.26 -13.13 16.80
C ILE A 262 8.05 -12.19 16.95
N ILE A 263 8.29 -10.88 17.08
CA ILE A 263 7.22 -9.85 17.08
C ILE A 263 6.46 -9.90 15.75
N ALA A 264 7.17 -9.94 14.62
CA ALA A 264 6.57 -10.03 13.30
C ALA A 264 5.75 -11.33 13.12
N GLU A 265 6.27 -12.47 13.56
CA GLU A 265 5.57 -13.77 13.47
C GLU A 265 4.26 -13.73 14.26
N GLN A 266 4.29 -13.21 15.49
CA GLN A 266 3.10 -13.07 16.33
C GLN A 266 2.04 -12.19 15.65
N LEU A 267 2.45 -11.01 15.15
CA LEU A 267 1.54 -10.06 14.52
C LEU A 267 0.93 -10.66 13.25
N TYR A 268 1.75 -11.09 12.28
CA TYR A 268 1.25 -11.49 10.98
C TYR A 268 0.50 -12.81 11.00
N HIS A 269 0.87 -13.74 11.88
CA HIS A 269 0.06 -14.94 12.13
C HIS A 269 -1.32 -14.57 12.66
N LEU A 270 -1.40 -13.71 13.69
CA LEU A 270 -2.67 -13.25 14.25
C LEU A 270 -3.56 -12.61 13.18
N LEU A 271 -3.01 -11.64 12.44
CA LEU A 271 -3.78 -10.89 11.45
C LEU A 271 -4.27 -11.81 10.33
N ALA A 272 -3.39 -12.59 9.70
CA ALA A 272 -3.77 -13.41 8.55
C ALA A 272 -4.73 -14.55 8.89
N ILE A 273 -4.55 -15.25 10.01
CA ILE A 273 -5.48 -16.30 10.42
C ILE A 273 -6.85 -15.71 10.76
N THR A 274 -6.88 -14.53 11.38
CA THR A 274 -8.13 -13.86 11.70
C THR A 274 -8.85 -13.36 10.46
N PHE A 275 -8.13 -12.74 9.50
CA PHE A 275 -8.71 -12.37 8.21
C PHE A 275 -9.28 -13.59 7.50
N LYS A 276 -8.49 -14.66 7.30
CA LYS A 276 -8.95 -15.90 6.64
C LYS A 276 -10.19 -16.53 7.28
N LYS A 277 -10.42 -16.30 8.58
CA LYS A 277 -11.63 -16.76 9.28
C LYS A 277 -12.88 -15.96 8.88
N TYR A 278 -12.75 -14.65 8.68
CA TYR A 278 -13.88 -13.76 8.40
C TYR A 278 -14.04 -13.40 6.91
N ASP A 279 -12.96 -13.48 6.17
CA ASP A 279 -12.87 -13.28 4.72
C ASP A 279 -11.81 -14.22 4.15
N GLY A 280 -12.26 -15.27 3.49
CA GLY A 280 -11.40 -16.24 2.80
C GLY A 280 -11.21 -15.95 1.31
N ASN A 281 -11.80 -14.87 0.79
CA ASN A 281 -11.86 -14.59 -0.65
C ASN A 281 -10.87 -13.50 -1.07
N HIS A 282 -10.71 -12.46 -0.25
CA HIS A 282 -9.89 -11.31 -0.61
C HIS A 282 -8.41 -11.45 -0.23
N LEU A 283 -7.57 -10.80 -1.03
CA LEU A 283 -6.12 -10.84 -0.86
C LEU A 283 -5.66 -10.01 0.34
N LEU A 284 -4.59 -10.45 0.97
CA LEU A 284 -3.88 -9.73 2.03
C LEU A 284 -2.57 -9.19 1.46
N PHE A 285 -2.38 -7.87 1.47
CA PHE A 285 -1.18 -7.20 0.92
C PHE A 285 -0.19 -6.74 2.01
N GLY A 286 -0.45 -7.17 3.24
CA GLY A 286 0.37 -6.80 4.39
C GLY A 286 0.28 -5.33 4.73
N GLU A 287 1.31 -4.84 5.40
CA GLU A 287 1.48 -3.41 5.70
C GLU A 287 2.02 -2.68 4.48
N LYS A 288 1.82 -1.36 4.44
CA LYS A 288 2.42 -0.53 3.39
C LYS A 288 3.85 -0.19 3.78
N TYR A 289 4.77 -1.12 3.54
CA TYR A 289 6.15 -1.02 4.01
C TYR A 289 6.87 0.14 3.31
N ILE A 290 7.56 0.99 4.08
CA ILE A 290 8.43 2.02 3.51
C ILE A 290 9.67 1.32 2.97
N ALA A 291 10.00 1.57 1.71
CA ALA A 291 11.22 1.09 1.09
C ALA A 291 12.46 1.48 1.94
N GLY A 292 13.16 0.48 2.47
CA GLY A 292 14.37 0.68 3.28
C GLY A 292 14.17 0.70 4.80
N ASP A 293 12.92 0.61 5.29
CA ASP A 293 12.58 0.51 6.73
C ASP A 293 11.92 -0.83 7.07
N HIS A 294 12.25 -1.87 6.29
CA HIS A 294 11.68 -3.21 6.42
C HIS A 294 12.83 -4.25 6.49
N PRO A 295 13.26 -4.68 7.69
CA PRO A 295 14.31 -5.69 7.78
C PRO A 295 13.93 -6.97 7.03
N ASP A 296 14.89 -7.61 6.36
CA ASP A 296 14.66 -8.82 5.55
C ASP A 296 13.93 -9.92 6.33
N GLY A 297 14.27 -10.11 7.60
CA GLY A 297 13.62 -11.07 8.49
C GLY A 297 12.13 -10.82 8.65
N VAL A 298 11.75 -9.56 8.87
CA VAL A 298 10.34 -9.13 8.99
C VAL A 298 9.58 -9.40 7.71
N LEU A 299 10.15 -9.04 6.54
CA LEU A 299 9.49 -9.29 5.25
C LEU A 299 9.36 -10.79 4.93
N LYS A 300 10.38 -11.60 5.23
CA LYS A 300 10.31 -13.06 5.07
C LYS A 300 9.19 -13.66 5.90
N ILE A 301 8.98 -13.15 7.11
CA ILE A 301 7.90 -13.59 7.99
C ILE A 301 6.54 -13.13 7.47
N ALA A 302 6.40 -11.84 7.11
CA ALA A 302 5.18 -11.33 6.47
C ALA A 302 4.77 -12.19 5.28
N ALA A 303 5.72 -12.56 4.42
CA ALA A 303 5.49 -13.37 3.22
C ALA A 303 4.91 -14.76 3.49
N LYS A 304 5.04 -15.32 4.70
CA LYS A 304 4.36 -16.57 5.06
C LYS A 304 2.84 -16.40 5.14
N TYR A 305 2.38 -15.18 5.38
CA TYR A 305 1.00 -14.87 5.78
C TYR A 305 0.22 -14.03 4.77
N VAL A 306 0.91 -13.26 3.93
CA VAL A 306 0.30 -12.39 2.92
C VAL A 306 0.39 -12.97 1.50
N ASP A 307 -0.50 -12.53 0.63
CA ASP A 307 -0.56 -12.96 -0.77
C ASP A 307 0.42 -12.19 -1.66
N ALA A 308 0.62 -10.91 -1.36
CA ALA A 308 1.58 -10.02 -2.02
C ALA A 308 2.21 -9.04 -1.01
N ILE A 309 3.32 -8.42 -1.40
CA ILE A 309 4.00 -7.38 -0.60
C ILE A 309 3.63 -6.01 -1.16
N SER A 310 3.30 -5.07 -0.28
CA SER A 310 3.06 -3.69 -0.67
C SER A 310 4.20 -2.78 -0.23
N ILE A 311 4.80 -2.07 -1.18
CA ILE A 311 5.94 -1.19 -0.95
C ILE A 311 5.53 0.24 -1.29
N GLN A 312 5.68 1.13 -0.32
CA GLN A 312 5.70 2.56 -0.54
C GLN A 312 7.13 2.95 -0.92
N ALA A 313 7.30 3.44 -2.14
CA ALA A 313 8.62 3.77 -2.68
C ALA A 313 9.09 5.14 -2.20
N GLY A 314 10.37 5.31 -1.89
CA GLY A 314 11.01 6.58 -1.55
C GLY A 314 11.07 6.91 -0.04
N PRO A 315 12.03 7.76 0.40
CA PRO A 315 12.10 8.18 1.78
C PRO A 315 10.94 9.12 2.08
N THR A 316 9.98 8.63 2.85
CA THR A 316 8.97 9.49 3.45
C THR A 316 9.63 10.45 4.45
N MET A 317 10.03 11.66 4.01
CA MET A 317 9.99 12.94 4.76
C MET A 317 10.60 14.12 3.95
N GLY A 318 9.77 14.93 3.27
CA GLY A 318 9.93 16.39 3.09
C GLY A 318 11.25 16.96 2.53
N PRO A 319 11.47 18.29 2.52
CA PRO A 319 12.61 18.92 1.84
C PRO A 319 13.88 18.77 2.67
N GLY A 320 14.59 17.68 2.44
CA GLY A 320 15.95 17.45 2.91
C GLY A 320 16.61 16.44 1.98
N PRO A 321 17.95 16.32 1.95
CA PRO A 321 18.59 15.25 1.21
C PRO A 321 18.08 13.93 1.80
N GLY A 322 17.13 13.31 1.09
CA GLY A 322 16.63 11.99 1.39
C GLY A 322 17.80 11.02 1.49
N ASP A 323 17.55 9.98 2.27
CA ASP A 323 18.44 9.05 2.96
C ASP A 323 19.31 8.18 2.01
N GLY A 324 19.61 8.66 0.80
CA GLY A 324 20.45 8.03 -0.21
C GLY A 324 19.67 7.32 -1.34
N ILE A 325 18.34 7.26 -1.29
CA ILE A 325 17.53 6.62 -2.34
C ILE A 325 16.82 7.68 -3.18
N ASP A 326 17.15 7.73 -4.47
CA ASP A 326 16.50 8.62 -5.42
C ASP A 326 15.11 8.09 -5.80
N GLU A 327 14.07 8.63 -5.16
CA GLU A 327 12.67 8.25 -5.40
C GLU A 327 12.16 8.58 -6.81
N LYS A 328 12.88 9.39 -7.60
CA LYS A 328 12.54 9.59 -9.02
C LYS A 328 12.67 8.33 -9.85
N ILE A 329 13.53 7.40 -9.43
CA ILE A 329 13.94 6.25 -10.24
C ILE A 329 13.46 4.97 -9.56
N PHE A 330 12.83 4.10 -10.35
CA PHE A 330 12.46 2.78 -9.87
C PHE A 330 13.71 1.98 -9.48
N ASN A 331 13.87 1.70 -8.18
CA ASN A 331 15.00 0.97 -7.64
C ASN A 331 14.87 -0.54 -7.89
N LYS A 332 15.18 -0.97 -9.12
CA LYS A 332 15.07 -2.38 -9.51
C LYS A 332 15.84 -3.31 -8.58
N ILE A 333 17.03 -2.92 -8.10
CA ILE A 333 17.85 -3.76 -7.21
C ILE A 333 17.12 -4.06 -5.90
N GLN A 334 16.51 -3.05 -5.29
CA GLN A 334 15.75 -3.23 -4.05
C GLN A 334 14.50 -4.09 -4.27
N PHE A 335 13.76 -3.84 -5.35
CA PHE A 335 12.56 -4.63 -5.66
C PHE A 335 12.88 -6.07 -6.06
N ASP A 336 13.97 -6.31 -6.80
CA ASP A 336 14.50 -7.65 -7.09
C ASP A 336 14.86 -8.36 -5.79
N HIS A 337 15.55 -7.67 -4.87
CA HIS A 337 15.92 -8.22 -3.56
C HIS A 337 14.68 -8.62 -2.76
N ILE A 338 13.68 -7.73 -2.64
CA ILE A 338 12.42 -8.02 -1.94
C ILE A 338 11.72 -9.22 -2.58
N ASN A 339 11.61 -9.27 -3.91
CA ASN A 339 11.00 -10.40 -4.61
C ASN A 339 11.77 -11.70 -4.38
N ASN A 340 13.11 -11.67 -4.40
CA ASN A 340 13.96 -12.84 -4.19
C ASN A 340 13.86 -13.40 -2.77
N ILE A 341 13.84 -12.55 -1.74
CA ILE A 341 13.79 -13.03 -0.35
C ILE A 341 12.40 -13.47 0.09
N THR A 342 11.34 -12.91 -0.51
CA THR A 342 9.95 -13.22 -0.13
C THR A 342 9.29 -14.24 -1.06
N GLY A 343 9.75 -14.34 -2.31
CA GLY A 343 9.06 -15.06 -3.39
C GLY A 343 7.70 -14.45 -3.78
N LYS A 344 7.38 -13.24 -3.30
CA LYS A 344 6.06 -12.61 -3.47
C LYS A 344 6.08 -11.56 -4.56
N SER A 345 4.94 -11.44 -5.23
CA SER A 345 4.65 -10.32 -6.12
C SER A 345 4.48 -9.03 -5.31
N ILE A 346 4.78 -7.91 -5.95
CA ILE A 346 4.90 -6.61 -5.28
C ILE A 346 3.94 -5.60 -5.91
N LEU A 347 3.25 -4.82 -5.07
CA LEU A 347 2.53 -3.62 -5.48
C LEU A 347 3.32 -2.39 -5.03
N VAL A 348 3.55 -1.44 -5.95
CA VAL A 348 3.95 -0.07 -5.56
C VAL A 348 2.70 0.63 -5.02
N CYS A 349 2.49 0.60 -3.72
CA CYS A 349 1.21 0.94 -3.10
C CYS A 349 1.05 2.42 -2.76
N ASP A 350 2.14 3.18 -2.74
CA ASP A 350 2.08 4.63 -2.69
C ASP A 350 3.38 5.23 -3.24
N HIS A 351 3.25 6.16 -4.17
CA HIS A 351 4.36 6.93 -4.75
C HIS A 351 3.80 8.12 -5.54
N ALA A 352 4.56 9.20 -5.68
CA ALA A 352 4.24 10.27 -6.61
C ALA A 352 5.49 11.01 -7.07
N ILE A 353 5.34 11.78 -8.15
CA ILE A 353 6.31 12.82 -8.51
C ILE A 353 5.54 14.13 -8.52
N SER A 354 6.00 15.10 -7.76
CA SER A 354 5.44 16.45 -7.72
C SER A 354 6.10 17.35 -8.77
N PHE A 355 5.57 18.56 -8.94
CA PHE A 355 6.11 19.63 -9.75
C PHE A 355 6.12 20.93 -8.95
N HIS A 356 6.98 21.87 -9.36
CA HIS A 356 7.10 23.17 -8.72
C HIS A 356 5.77 23.93 -8.69
N ASN A 357 5.36 24.34 -7.48
CA ASN A 357 4.21 25.20 -7.25
C ASN A 357 4.69 26.46 -6.50
N PRO A 358 4.50 27.68 -7.05
CA PRO A 358 4.94 28.92 -6.40
C PRO A 358 4.30 29.18 -5.02
N ASP A 359 3.04 28.78 -4.84
CA ASP A 359 2.30 28.97 -3.59
C ASP A 359 2.73 27.96 -2.53
N PHE A 360 3.22 26.79 -2.97
CA PHE A 360 3.70 25.71 -2.12
C PHE A 360 5.06 25.19 -2.60
N PRO A 361 6.15 25.89 -2.30
CA PRO A 361 7.48 25.58 -2.83
C PRO A 361 8.03 24.23 -2.36
N VAL A 362 7.48 23.68 -1.28
CA VAL A 362 7.86 22.40 -0.69
C VAL A 362 6.76 21.37 -0.91
N THR A 363 7.10 20.25 -1.54
CA THR A 363 6.20 19.11 -1.76
C THR A 363 6.63 17.89 -0.96
N LEU A 364 5.68 16.98 -0.69
CA LEU A 364 5.97 15.72 0.01
C LEU A 364 6.94 14.84 -0.79
N TRP A 365 6.73 14.79 -2.10
CA TRP A 365 7.45 13.95 -3.05
C TRP A 365 8.37 14.80 -3.91
N HIS A 366 9.28 14.12 -4.61
CA HIS A 366 10.25 14.72 -5.51
C HIS A 366 9.60 15.74 -6.43
N GLN A 367 10.13 16.96 -6.42
CA GLN A 367 9.62 18.07 -7.20
C GLN A 367 10.37 18.18 -8.53
N GLY A 368 9.72 17.78 -9.62
CA GLY A 368 10.14 18.13 -10.98
C GLY A 368 10.07 19.65 -11.20
N ARG A 369 10.87 20.15 -12.14
CA ARG A 369 10.95 21.60 -12.44
C ARG A 369 9.61 22.22 -12.87
N ASP A 370 8.73 21.44 -13.50
CA ASP A 370 7.40 21.81 -13.98
C ASP A 370 6.54 20.55 -14.19
N GLU A 371 5.27 20.73 -14.55
CA GLU A 371 4.31 19.65 -14.81
C GLU A 371 4.81 18.65 -15.86
N GLU A 372 5.48 19.12 -16.92
CA GLU A 372 5.99 18.25 -18.00
C GLU A 372 7.14 17.37 -17.50
N ALA A 373 8.11 17.96 -16.79
CA ALA A 373 9.21 17.20 -16.22
C ALA A 373 8.75 16.18 -15.17
N ALA A 374 7.79 16.55 -14.33
CA ALA A 374 7.18 15.61 -13.38
C ALA A 374 6.45 14.46 -14.09
N GLY A 375 5.73 14.76 -15.17
CA GLY A 375 5.06 13.76 -16.00
C GLY A 375 6.04 12.76 -16.64
N ASN A 376 7.18 13.24 -17.13
CA ASN A 376 8.23 12.39 -17.69
C ASN A 376 8.86 11.47 -16.63
N LEU A 377 9.20 12.00 -15.46
CA LEU A 377 9.74 11.21 -14.34
C LEU A 377 8.73 10.14 -13.86
N TYR A 378 7.45 10.51 -13.74
CA TYR A 378 6.39 9.57 -13.40
C TYR A 378 6.31 8.42 -14.41
N GLN A 379 6.34 8.76 -15.70
CA GLN A 379 6.30 7.77 -16.77
C GLN A 379 7.50 6.82 -16.72
N ASP A 380 8.71 7.35 -16.55
CA ASP A 380 9.93 6.55 -16.52
C ASP A 380 9.90 5.56 -15.35
N TYR A 381 9.46 6.01 -14.17
CA TYR A 381 9.25 5.15 -13.00
C TYR A 381 8.18 4.07 -13.29
N LEU A 382 7.01 4.47 -13.79
CA LEU A 382 5.90 3.56 -14.04
C LEU A 382 6.26 2.51 -15.09
N ILE A 383 6.90 2.89 -16.19
CA ILE A 383 7.35 1.97 -17.24
C ILE A 383 8.40 1.00 -16.69
N ALA A 384 9.38 1.48 -15.94
CA ALA A 384 10.44 0.65 -15.36
C ALA A 384 9.89 -0.40 -14.39
N SER A 385 8.94 0.00 -13.53
CA SER A 385 8.25 -0.90 -12.60
C SER A 385 7.30 -1.87 -13.32
N ALA A 386 6.44 -1.39 -14.21
CA ALA A 386 5.51 -2.21 -14.98
C ALA A 386 6.22 -3.26 -15.85
N SER A 387 7.46 -3.01 -16.26
CA SER A 387 8.27 -3.97 -17.02
C SER A 387 8.72 -5.19 -16.21
N GLN A 388 8.63 -5.16 -14.87
CA GLN A 388 9.03 -6.29 -14.03
C GLN A 388 7.90 -7.33 -13.90
N PRO A 389 8.17 -8.63 -14.05
CA PRO A 389 7.14 -9.68 -14.05
C PRO A 389 6.48 -9.94 -12.70
N TYR A 390 7.09 -9.47 -11.59
CA TYR A 390 6.53 -9.60 -10.25
C TYR A 390 5.77 -8.35 -9.78
N ILE A 391 5.74 -7.28 -10.57
CA ILE A 391 4.99 -6.06 -10.22
C ILE A 391 3.53 -6.20 -10.65
N LEU A 392 2.62 -6.01 -9.68
CA LEU A 392 1.17 -6.12 -9.85
C LEU A 392 0.50 -4.79 -10.25
N GLY A 393 1.20 -3.67 -10.03
CA GLY A 393 0.71 -2.35 -10.38
C GLY A 393 1.36 -1.22 -9.60
N TYR A 394 0.72 -0.06 -9.70
CA TYR A 394 1.16 1.21 -9.15
C TYR A 394 -0.03 2.02 -8.63
N GLN A 395 0.10 2.60 -7.43
CA GLN A 395 -0.88 3.53 -6.87
C GLN A 395 -0.24 4.90 -6.61
N ARG A 396 -0.87 5.94 -7.19
CA ARG A 396 -0.39 7.32 -7.10
C ARG A 396 -0.93 8.01 -5.83
N CYS A 397 -0.06 8.68 -5.08
CA CYS A 397 -0.45 9.68 -4.08
C CYS A 397 -0.64 11.06 -4.76
N GLN A 398 -1.75 11.79 -4.67
CA GLN A 398 -3.11 11.49 -4.23
C GLN A 398 -4.12 12.25 -5.11
N TYR A 399 -5.44 12.08 -4.97
CA TYR A 399 -6.40 12.73 -5.88
C TYR A 399 -6.30 14.27 -5.97
N ILE A 400 -6.35 14.97 -4.84
CA ILE A 400 -6.40 16.44 -4.75
C ILE A 400 -5.22 17.00 -3.96
N ASP A 401 -4.78 18.21 -4.31
CA ASP A 401 -3.78 18.99 -3.58
C ASP A 401 -4.22 19.18 -2.13
N PHE A 402 -3.39 18.77 -1.18
CA PHE A 402 -3.61 18.96 0.25
C PHE A 402 -2.37 19.54 0.90
N TYR A 403 -2.46 20.78 1.39
CA TYR A 403 -1.40 21.38 2.18
C TYR A 403 -1.45 20.85 3.61
N ASP A 404 -0.33 20.31 4.10
CA ASP A 404 -0.16 19.89 5.49
C ASP A 404 0.52 21.01 6.27
N PRO A 405 -0.23 21.82 7.06
CA PRO A 405 0.33 22.92 7.80
C PRO A 405 1.24 22.47 8.95
N GLN A 406 1.12 21.22 9.44
CA GLN A 406 1.98 20.72 10.51
C GLN A 406 3.38 20.39 9.98
N ARG A 407 3.46 19.91 8.75
CA ARG A 407 4.73 19.57 8.08
C ARG A 407 5.27 20.68 7.19
N GLY A 408 4.46 21.70 6.89
CA GLY A 408 4.84 22.81 6.01
C GLY A 408 5.10 22.36 4.57
N LEU A 409 4.32 21.40 4.07
CA LEU A 409 4.51 20.83 2.72
C LEU A 409 3.19 20.53 2.02
N LEU A 410 3.23 20.49 0.69
CA LEU A 410 2.10 20.11 -0.17
C LEU A 410 2.15 18.63 -0.53
N LYS A 411 1.06 17.91 -0.23
CA LYS A 411 0.76 16.63 -0.86
C LYS A 411 0.05 16.90 -2.19
N GLN A 412 0.83 16.96 -3.27
CA GLN A 412 0.32 17.42 -4.57
C GLN A 412 -0.52 16.34 -5.28
N GLY A 413 -1.74 16.69 -5.66
CA GLY A 413 -2.69 15.86 -6.40
C GLY A 413 -2.68 16.07 -7.90
N LEU A 414 -3.70 15.55 -8.59
CA LEU A 414 -3.97 15.82 -10.01
C LEU A 414 -4.99 16.96 -10.19
N VAL A 415 -5.58 17.39 -9.09
CA VAL A 415 -6.55 18.46 -8.99
C VAL A 415 -6.08 19.43 -7.91
N ASP A 416 -6.16 20.73 -8.18
CA ASP A 416 -5.83 21.78 -7.22
C ASP A 416 -6.93 21.94 -6.14
N GLU A 417 -6.69 22.80 -5.16
CA GLU A 417 -7.64 23.06 -4.08
C GLU A 417 -8.96 23.69 -4.53
N ASN A 418 -9.02 24.24 -5.74
CA ASN A 418 -10.20 24.84 -6.34
C ASN A 418 -10.97 23.88 -7.26
N GLY A 419 -10.51 22.63 -7.40
CA GLY A 419 -11.11 21.63 -8.27
C GLY A 419 -10.62 21.65 -9.73
N ASN A 420 -9.67 22.50 -10.08
CA ASN A 420 -9.10 22.52 -11.43
C ASN A 420 -8.09 21.39 -11.62
N ARG A 421 -8.10 20.76 -12.79
CA ARG A 421 -7.09 19.74 -13.12
C ARG A 421 -5.75 20.41 -13.42
N HIS A 422 -4.66 19.84 -12.91
CA HIS A 422 -3.30 20.11 -13.37
C HIS A 422 -3.14 19.55 -14.78
N GLY A 423 -3.51 20.37 -15.78
CA GLY A 423 -3.89 19.90 -17.11
C GLY A 423 -2.76 19.33 -17.95
N ILE A 424 -1.52 19.78 -17.75
CA ILE A 424 -0.34 19.24 -18.45
C ILE A 424 0.05 17.92 -17.79
N TYR A 425 0.14 17.92 -16.46
CA TYR A 425 0.56 16.79 -15.67
C TYR A 425 -0.44 15.62 -15.77
N SER A 426 -1.73 15.87 -15.59
CA SER A 426 -2.77 14.84 -15.70
C SER A 426 -2.84 14.17 -17.08
N LYS A 427 -2.55 14.91 -18.17
CA LYS A 427 -2.40 14.33 -19.52
C LYS A 427 -1.17 13.43 -19.62
N ALA A 428 -0.04 13.84 -19.04
CA ALA A 428 1.16 13.03 -18.99
C ALA A 428 0.93 11.73 -18.20
N ILE A 429 0.21 11.78 -17.08
CA ILE A 429 -0.22 10.60 -16.33
C ILE A 429 -1.06 9.65 -17.19
N ALA A 430 -2.06 10.17 -17.91
CA ALA A 430 -2.90 9.37 -18.80
C ALA A 430 -2.08 8.63 -19.87
N GLN A 431 -1.09 9.31 -20.46
CA GLN A 431 -0.20 8.73 -21.45
C GLN A 431 0.71 7.66 -20.85
N ALA A 432 1.28 7.92 -19.66
CA ALA A 432 2.10 6.97 -18.93
C ALA A 432 1.32 5.69 -18.58
N ASN A 433 0.11 5.84 -18.05
CA ASN A 433 -0.80 4.74 -17.74
C ASN A 433 -1.11 3.89 -18.97
N GLN A 434 -1.42 4.52 -20.11
CA GLN A 434 -1.66 3.80 -21.36
C GLN A 434 -0.42 3.02 -21.83
N ARG A 435 0.79 3.60 -21.74
CA ARG A 435 2.04 2.92 -22.09
C ARG A 435 2.33 1.74 -21.16
N ALA A 436 2.07 1.88 -19.86
CA ALA A 436 2.22 0.80 -18.90
C ALA A 436 1.31 -0.40 -19.25
N LEU A 437 0.04 -0.16 -19.57
CA LEU A 437 -0.87 -1.22 -20.00
C LEU A 437 -0.40 -1.92 -21.29
N GLN A 438 0.13 -1.17 -22.26
CA GLN A 438 0.71 -1.74 -23.48
C GLN A 438 1.92 -2.64 -23.20
N ILE A 439 2.73 -2.33 -22.19
CA ILE A 439 3.86 -3.16 -21.76
C ILE A 439 3.36 -4.44 -21.07
N VAL A 440 2.38 -4.32 -20.18
CA VAL A 440 1.93 -5.42 -19.32
C VAL A 440 1.06 -6.45 -20.06
N TYR A 441 0.26 -6.00 -21.03
CA TYR A 441 -0.61 -6.86 -21.82
C TYR A 441 -0.07 -7.17 -23.22
N GLY A 442 1.04 -6.53 -23.61
CA GLY A 442 1.54 -6.51 -24.97
C GLY A 442 0.75 -5.53 -25.85
N SER A 443 1.34 -5.12 -26.96
CA SER A 443 0.57 -4.47 -28.03
C SER A 443 -0.43 -5.51 -28.51
N GLY A 444 -1.72 -5.32 -28.22
CA GLY A 444 -2.77 -6.17 -28.78
C GLY A 444 -2.50 -6.34 -30.27
N LYS A 445 -2.33 -7.59 -30.70
CA LYS A 445 -2.06 -7.90 -32.12
C LYS A 445 -3.24 -7.50 -32.99
#